data_AF-A0A920A356-F1
#
_entry.id   AF-A0A920A356-F1
#
_cell.length_a   1.000
_cell.length_b   1.000
_cell.length_c   1.000
_cell.angle_alpha   90.00
_cell.angle_beta   90.00
_cell.angle_gamma   90.00
#
_symmetry.space_group_name_H-M   'P 1'
#
loop_
_entity.id
_entity.type
_entity.pdbx_description
1 polymer ?
#
loop_
_entity_poly.entity_id
_entity_poly.type
_entity_poly.pdbx_seq_one_letter_code
_entity_poly.pdbx_strand_id
1 'polypeptide(L)'
;MKAGKKPMYDGKCRDKGLEKSENTVLRLKTPNDGEVRFNDLVRGEVVFNNSELDDLILLEVMERQLIIYVLWLMMLIKALQL
;
A
#
# COMPACT_ATOMS: atom_id res chain seq x y z
N MET A 1 25.21 13.71 6.60
CA MET A 1 24.99 12.96 5.34
C MET A 1 23.68 12.21 5.47
N LYS A 2 22.59 12.65 4.80
CA LYS A 2 21.31 11.91 4.83
C LYS A 2 21.46 10.75 3.85
N ALA A 3 21.61 9.54 4.36
CA ALA A 3 21.61 8.33 3.56
C ALA A 3 20.38 8.36 2.65
N GLY A 4 20.56 8.13 1.34
CA GLY A 4 19.49 8.06 0.33
C GLY A 4 18.58 6.84 0.50
N LYS A 5 18.15 6.58 1.75
CA LYS A 5 17.17 5.57 2.08
C LYS A 5 15.83 6.06 1.54
N LYS A 6 15.09 5.14 0.91
CA LYS A 6 13.72 5.42 0.45
C LYS A 6 12.93 5.96 1.66
N PRO A 7 12.14 7.04 1.49
CA PRO A 7 11.26 7.49 2.55
C PRO A 7 10.28 6.35 2.85
N MET A 8 10.38 5.82 4.07
CA MET A 8 9.51 4.77 4.58
C MET A 8 8.85 5.23 5.86
N TYR A 9 7.62 4.79 6.06
CA TYR A 9 6.90 4.94 7.31
C TYR A 9 7.63 4.19 8.44
N ASP A 10 7.67 4.79 9.62
CA ASP A 10 8.41 4.28 10.78
C ASP A 10 7.60 3.27 11.62
N GLY A 11 6.36 2.96 11.23
CA GLY A 11 5.48 2.04 11.96
C GLY A 11 4.91 2.60 13.26
N LYS A 12 5.14 3.88 13.60
CA LYS A 12 4.86 4.45 14.92
C LYS A 12 3.41 4.37 15.38
N CYS A 13 2.44 4.32 14.46
CA CYS A 13 1.01 4.25 14.75
C CYS A 13 0.37 2.91 14.39
N ARG A 14 1.17 1.91 13.99
CA ARG A 14 0.68 0.63 13.47
C ARG A 14 -0.14 -0.19 14.46
N ASP A 15 0.26 -0.16 15.74
CA ASP A 15 -0.37 -0.96 16.81
C ASP A 15 -0.98 -0.07 17.92
N LYS A 16 -1.20 1.22 17.64
CA LYS A 16 -1.72 2.18 18.62
C LYS A 16 -3.25 2.24 18.73
N GLY A 17 -3.98 1.52 17.88
CA GLY A 17 -5.45 1.48 17.93
C GLY A 17 -6.10 2.88 17.91
N LEU A 18 -5.54 3.80 17.12
CA LEU A 18 -5.98 5.20 17.11
C LEU A 18 -7.42 5.31 16.58
N GLU A 19 -8.22 6.16 17.22
CA GLU A 19 -9.56 6.49 16.74
C GLU A 19 -9.49 7.31 15.46
N LYS A 20 -10.52 7.18 14.62
CA LYS A 20 -10.66 7.95 13.39
C LYS A 20 -10.87 9.43 13.72
N SER A 21 -9.97 10.28 13.25
CA SER A 21 -10.11 11.75 13.29
C SER A 21 -9.78 12.38 11.94
N GLU A 22 -10.08 13.66 11.78
CA GLU A 22 -9.82 14.43 10.55
C GLU A 22 -8.34 14.41 10.13
N ASN A 23 -7.42 14.22 11.09
CA ASN A 23 -5.98 14.17 10.83
C ASN A 23 -5.43 12.74 10.76
N THR A 24 -6.29 11.73 10.65
CA THR A 24 -5.86 10.33 10.53
C THR A 24 -5.91 9.83 9.10
N VAL A 25 -4.90 9.05 8.72
CA VAL A 25 -4.84 8.37 7.44
C VAL A 25 -5.02 6.87 7.65
N LEU A 26 -5.79 6.23 6.78
CA LEU A 26 -5.87 4.77 6.73
C LEU A 26 -4.66 4.25 5.97
N ARG A 27 -3.86 3.41 6.61
CA ARG A 27 -2.73 2.71 5.98
C ARG A 27 -3.02 1.22 5.86
N LEU A 28 -2.50 0.62 4.79
CA LEU A 28 -2.49 -0.84 4.66
C LEU A 28 -1.51 -1.43 5.66
N LYS A 29 -1.96 -2.38 6.48
CA LYS A 29 -1.10 -3.13 7.40
C LYS A 29 -0.40 -4.26 6.63
N THR A 30 0.65 -3.92 5.87
CA THR A 30 1.40 -4.89 5.08
C THR A 30 2.29 -5.74 6.00
N PRO A 31 2.35 -7.08 5.90
CA PRO A 31 3.25 -7.87 6.75
C PRO A 31 4.70 -7.40 6.58
N ASN A 32 5.48 -7.29 7.66
CA ASN A 32 6.86 -6.77 7.56
C ASN A 32 7.83 -7.77 6.93
N ASP A 33 7.51 -9.06 7.05
CA ASP A 33 8.31 -10.17 6.55
C ASP A 33 7.51 -10.99 5.53
N GLY A 34 8.24 -11.66 4.64
CA GLY A 34 7.69 -12.49 3.58
C GLY A 34 7.85 -11.88 2.20
N GLU A 35 7.18 -12.49 1.24
CA GLU A 35 7.23 -12.08 -0.16
C GLU A 35 5.81 -12.04 -0.73
N VAL A 36 5.44 -10.92 -1.35
CA VAL A 36 4.26 -10.85 -2.20
C VAL A 36 4.64 -11.32 -3.60
N ARG A 37 4.10 -12.46 -3.99
CA ARG A 37 4.21 -12.99 -5.36
C ARG A 37 2.90 -12.75 -6.10
N PHE A 38 3.00 -12.17 -7.29
CA PHE A 38 1.88 -12.13 -8.22
C PHE A 38 2.36 -12.36 -9.65
N ASN A 39 1.49 -12.98 -10.45
CA ASN A 39 1.78 -13.22 -11.86
C ASN A 39 1.21 -12.06 -12.69
N ASP A 40 2.09 -11.24 -13.25
CA ASP A 40 1.72 -10.20 -14.20
C ASP A 40 1.64 -10.77 -15.61
N LEU A 41 0.59 -10.42 -16.36
CA LEU A 41 0.36 -10.97 -17.71
C LEU A 41 1.43 -10.54 -18.73
N VAL A 42 2.14 -9.44 -18.47
CA VAL A 42 3.18 -8.91 -19.38
C VAL A 42 4.57 -9.30 -18.90
N ARG A 43 4.83 -9.21 -17.59
CA ARG A 43 6.16 -9.45 -16.99
C ARG A 43 6.37 -10.88 -16.49
N GLY A 44 5.31 -11.69 -16.36
CA GLY A 44 5.37 -13.01 -15.73
C GLY A 44 5.36 -12.92 -14.20
N GLU A 45 6.01 -13.87 -13.52
CA GLU A 45 6.07 -13.90 -12.06
C GLU A 45 6.88 -12.71 -11.52
N VAL A 46 6.22 -11.88 -10.71
CA VAL A 46 6.86 -10.77 -10.00
C VAL A 46 6.83 -11.06 -8.51
N VAL A 47 8.02 -11.05 -7.91
CA VAL A 47 8.24 -11.28 -6.48
C VAL A 47 8.68 -9.96 -5.86
N PHE A 48 7.92 -9.46 -4.89
CA PHE A 48 8.29 -8.32 -4.07
C PHE A 48 8.60 -8.78 -2.66
N ASN A 49 9.75 -8.38 -2.12
CA ASN A 49 10.03 -8.59 -0.71
C ASN A 49 9.22 -7.58 0.12
N ASN A 50 8.54 -8.06 1.14
CA ASN A 50 7.74 -7.22 2.01
C ASN A 50 8.58 -6.15 2.74
N SER A 51 9.88 -6.38 2.91
CA SER A 51 10.79 -5.37 3.45
C SER A 51 10.90 -4.12 2.58
N GLU A 52 10.58 -4.22 1.29
CA GLU A 52 10.55 -3.10 0.36
C GLU A 52 9.18 -2.42 0.26
N LEU A 53 8.12 -3.08 0.75
CA LEU A 53 6.76 -2.58 0.71
C LEU A 53 6.46 -1.79 1.99
N ASP A 54 6.21 -0.50 1.83
CA ASP A 54 5.84 0.37 2.95
C ASP A 54 4.33 0.29 3.25
N ASP A 55 3.93 0.80 4.42
CA ASP A 55 2.52 0.93 4.81
C ASP A 55 1.85 2.01 3.95
N LEU A 56 1.37 1.57 2.78
CA LEU A 56 0.71 2.40 1.77
C LEU A 56 -0.48 3.13 2.40
N ILE A 57 -0.52 4.45 2.20
CA ILE A 57 -1.68 5.26 2.56
C ILE A 57 -2.80 4.92 1.58
N LEU A 58 -3.87 4.33 2.10
CA LEU A 58 -5.06 3.98 1.35
C LEU A 58 -6.03 5.16 1.27
N LEU A 59 -6.24 5.86 2.39
CA LEU A 59 -7.19 6.97 2.49
C LEU A 59 -6.58 8.08 3.34
N GLU A 60 -6.62 9.30 2.82
CA GLU A 60 -6.48 10.51 3.61
C GLU A 60 -7.90 11.03 3.90
N VAL A 61 -8.22 11.33 5.16
CA VAL A 61 -9.50 11.96 5.51
C VAL A 61 -9.43 13.42 5.08
N MET A 62 -9.51 13.65 3.77
CA MET A 62 -10.04 14.80 3.04
C MET A 62 -9.50 14.76 1.59
N GLU A 63 -10.43 14.61 0.65
CA GLU A 63 -10.34 15.01 -0.77
C GLU A 63 -9.36 14.33 -1.77
N ARG A 64 -8.59 13.29 -1.42
CA ARG A 64 -7.79 12.56 -2.44
C ARG A 64 -8.09 11.08 -2.53
N GLN A 65 -9.30 10.76 -3.02
CA GLN A 65 -9.70 9.37 -3.27
C GLN A 65 -9.31 8.80 -4.64
N LEU A 66 -8.74 9.60 -5.55
CA LEU A 66 -8.51 9.15 -6.92
C LEU A 66 -7.57 7.94 -7.03
N ILE A 67 -6.54 7.82 -6.19
CA ILE A 67 -5.55 6.72 -6.34
C ILE A 67 -6.16 5.36 -6.01
N ILE A 68 -6.96 5.28 -4.92
CA ILE A 68 -7.55 4.00 -4.53
C ILE A 68 -8.68 3.58 -5.48
N TYR A 69 -9.48 4.54 -5.97
CA TYR A 69 -10.50 4.24 -6.98
C TYR A 69 -9.87 3.75 -8.29
N VAL A 70 -8.74 4.33 -8.72
CA VAL A 70 -8.03 3.87 -9.91
C VAL A 70 -7.48 2.46 -9.71
N LEU A 71 -6.86 2.16 -8.57
CA LEU A 71 -6.38 0.80 -8.28
C LEU A 71 -7.53 -0.21 -8.20
N TRP A 72 -8.62 0.14 -7.54
CA TRP A 72 -9.80 -0.72 -7.44
C TRP A 72 -10.46 -0.95 -8.80
N LEU A 73 -10.58 0.10 -9.62
CA LEU A 73 -11.10 -0.01 -10.99
C LEU A 73 -10.18 -0.88 -11.86
N MET A 74 -8.86 -0.74 -11.75
CA MET A 74 -7.91 -1.59 -12.46
C MET A 74 -8.01 -3.06 -12.04
N MET A 75 -8.20 -3.33 -10.74
CA MET A 75 -8.41 -4.68 -10.23
C MET A 75 -9.76 -5.25 -10.69
N LEU A 76 -10.82 -4.45 -10.69
CA LEU A 76 -12.16 -4.84 -11.15
C LEU A 76 -12.16 -5.16 -12.65
N ILE A 77 -11.51 -4.32 -13.46
CA ILE A 77 -11.36 -4.56 -14.91
C ILE A 77 -10.58 -5.85 -15.16
N LYS A 78 -9.47 -6.08 -14.42
CA LYS A 78 -8.73 -7.36 -14.50
C LYS A 78 -9.59 -8.57 -14.09
N ALA A 79 -10.45 -8.43 -13.08
CA ALA A 79 -11.33 -9.50 -12.62
C ALA A 79 -12.49 -9.80 -13.57
N LEU A 80 -12.95 -8.82 -14.36
CA LEU A 80 -14.02 -8.97 -15.37
C LEU A 80 -13.52 -9.50 -16.72
N GLN A 81 -12.21 -9.51 -16.95
CA GLN A 81 -11.59 -10.03 -18.18
C GLN A 81 -11.08 -11.48 -18.03
N LEU A 82 -11.39 -12.13 -16.91
CA LEU A 82 -11.20 -13.56 -16.63
C LEU A 82 -12.57 -14.24 -16.58
#